data_AF-A0A935VIP5-F1
#
_entry.id   AF-A0A935VIP5-F1
#
_cell.length_a   1.000
_cell.length_b   1.000
_cell.length_c   1.000
_cell.angle_alpha   90.00
_cell.angle_beta   90.00
_cell.angle_gamma   90.00
#
_symmetry.space_group_name_H-M   'P 1'
#
loop_
_entity.id
_entity.type
_entity.pdbx_description
1 polymer ?
#
loop_
_entity_poly.entity_id
_entity_poly.type
_entity_poly.pdbx_seq_one_letter_code
_entity_poly.pdbx_strand_id
1 'polypeptide(L)'
;MNAQEELPKDFAPGEKEKMEEYLNSIRNAKHKSLIVTPPPYTRLRNAAEWEEIQTLNITWTGSYTNIHRAIIKAAQLETIVTIICSDSNNVKSNLTTNLVPLTNLKFLQIPYNSIWARDYSGNSVYGAYVDSLILVDWIYNRPRPLDDVTPTAIAAAFGLPIYETKTPPWDLVHTGGNYMSDGFGTAFSSTLTVAENTTKTVAQIDTIMKKFMGINRYIKMPTLPYDGIHHIDMHMKLLDEETLLWGEYPAGIADGPQIEANLQYIQSTYNSVYGTPYKVIRIPMPKDKNNKWPNQSGGWYCTYTNGVFVNKTYIFPTYYQQYDTTAIRILKASLPGYKLVPIDVDEAGSTLISQSGAIHCITHAVHTNDPLLISHQQIKNSCDFDPSYSVKAKIMHRTGINTAKVYWTIDTLLGFNQVPMTLTNALTDEYTGTIPQQALGKTIYYYIEASATSGKTMQRPITAPLGRNTFKIVLCPTSSVKENNGFEFKAAYPNPASAITCIPLSSNKTQAIKVSLYSMMGQLVDVIYDGEINQGDKNVFLFADKYAKGVYF
;
A
#
# COMPACT_ATOMS: atom_id res chain seq x y z
N MET A 1 -24.09 22.77 -9.79
CA MET A 1 -23.03 23.46 -9.04
C MET A 1 -21.84 23.59 -9.97
N ASN A 2 -21.28 24.79 -10.14
CA ASN A 2 -20.04 25.01 -10.89
C ASN A 2 -18.87 24.26 -10.22
N ALA A 3 -17.76 24.08 -10.93
CA ALA A 3 -16.52 23.57 -10.32
C ALA A 3 -16.16 24.44 -9.10
N GLN A 4 -15.73 23.81 -8.00
CA GLN A 4 -15.49 24.52 -6.75
C GLN A 4 -14.23 25.40 -6.85
N GLU A 5 -14.36 26.71 -6.63
CA GLU A 5 -13.24 27.65 -6.63
C GLU A 5 -12.39 27.56 -5.34
N GLU A 6 -13.02 27.24 -4.20
CA GLU A 6 -12.35 26.96 -2.92
C GLU A 6 -12.46 25.47 -2.55
N LEU A 7 -11.33 24.79 -2.35
CA LEU A 7 -11.28 23.36 -1.97
C LEU A 7 -11.21 23.24 -0.44
N PRO A 8 -12.31 23.08 0.30
CA PRO A 8 -12.28 22.96 1.75
C PRO A 8 -11.49 21.73 2.18
N LYS A 9 -10.77 21.85 3.30
CA LYS A 9 -10.09 20.73 3.98
C LYS A 9 -11.08 19.69 4.49
N ASP A 10 -12.30 20.12 4.84
CA ASP A 10 -13.41 19.28 5.31
C ASP A 10 -14.61 19.39 4.34
N PHE A 11 -15.83 19.14 4.83
CA PHE A 11 -17.03 19.63 4.15
C PHE A 11 -16.94 21.15 3.96
N ALA A 12 -17.23 21.64 2.76
CA ALA A 12 -17.43 23.08 2.54
C ALA A 12 -18.58 23.58 3.42
N PRO A 13 -18.60 24.89 3.74
CA PRO A 13 -19.77 25.49 4.39
C PRO A 13 -21.07 25.12 3.66
N GLY A 14 -22.01 24.49 4.36
CA GLY A 14 -23.27 24.05 3.77
C GLY A 14 -23.27 22.67 3.11
N GLU A 15 -22.11 22.01 2.92
CA GLU A 15 -22.08 20.66 2.30
C GLU A 15 -22.61 19.58 3.26
N LYS A 16 -22.31 19.68 4.56
CA LYS A 16 -22.75 18.68 5.54
C LYS A 16 -24.29 18.62 5.63
N GLU A 17 -24.94 19.79 5.55
CA GLU A 17 -26.39 19.93 5.54
C GLU A 17 -27.02 19.34 4.28
N LYS A 18 -26.29 19.31 3.16
CA LYS A 18 -26.73 18.73 1.89
C LYS A 18 -26.50 17.23 1.80
N MET A 19 -25.77 16.61 2.73
CA MET A 19 -25.44 15.19 2.63
C MET A 19 -26.67 14.30 2.64
N GLU A 20 -27.66 14.58 3.50
CA GLU A 20 -28.88 13.77 3.53
C GLU A 20 -29.65 13.86 2.21
N GLU A 21 -29.82 15.07 1.68
CA GLU A 21 -30.44 15.29 0.37
C GLU A 21 -29.67 14.56 -0.75
N TYR A 22 -28.35 14.66 -0.75
CA TYR A 22 -27.49 14.00 -1.72
C TYR A 22 -27.61 12.48 -1.65
N LEU A 23 -27.50 11.88 -0.46
CA LEU A 23 -27.65 10.43 -0.27
C LEU A 23 -29.04 9.95 -0.71
N ASN A 24 -30.09 10.71 -0.40
CA ASN A 24 -31.45 10.42 -0.85
C ASN A 24 -31.57 10.53 -2.37
N SER A 25 -30.89 11.49 -3.00
CA SER A 25 -30.90 11.63 -4.47
C SER A 25 -30.24 10.43 -5.16
N ILE A 26 -29.13 9.93 -4.63
CA ILE A 26 -28.41 8.77 -5.17
C ILE A 26 -29.23 7.48 -5.00
N ARG A 27 -29.81 7.26 -3.81
CA ARG A 27 -30.61 6.06 -3.51
C ARG A 27 -31.92 6.00 -4.30
N ASN A 28 -32.51 7.15 -4.62
CA ASN A 28 -33.79 7.24 -5.34
C ASN A 28 -33.64 7.39 -6.87
N ALA A 29 -32.42 7.60 -7.37
CA ALA A 29 -32.19 7.79 -8.79
C ALA A 29 -32.51 6.50 -9.57
N LYS A 30 -33.36 6.64 -10.61
CA LYS A 30 -33.63 5.59 -11.60
C LYS A 30 -32.45 5.51 -12.57
N HIS A 31 -31.37 4.92 -12.10
CA HIS A 31 -30.14 4.75 -12.84
C HIS A 31 -30.33 3.84 -14.07
N LYS A 32 -30.41 4.42 -15.27
CA LYS A 32 -30.76 3.71 -16.52
C LYS A 32 -29.64 2.82 -17.10
N SER A 33 -28.46 2.74 -16.47
CA SER A 33 -27.30 2.03 -17.03
C SER A 33 -26.39 1.34 -16.01
N LEU A 34 -26.84 1.11 -14.77
CA LEU A 34 -25.96 0.76 -13.65
C LEU A 34 -26.21 -0.67 -13.14
N ILE A 35 -25.14 -1.47 -13.04
CA ILE A 35 -25.20 -2.81 -12.43
C ILE A 35 -25.03 -2.64 -10.93
N VAL A 36 -26.15 -2.68 -10.20
CA VAL A 36 -26.19 -2.44 -8.75
C VAL A 36 -26.23 -3.73 -7.92
N THR A 37 -26.11 -4.88 -8.59
CA THR A 37 -25.93 -6.17 -7.94
C THR A 37 -24.45 -6.52 -7.84
N PRO A 38 -24.04 -7.35 -6.87
CA PRO A 38 -22.66 -7.83 -6.81
C PRO A 38 -22.19 -8.42 -8.14
N PRO A 39 -20.92 -8.20 -8.53
CA PRO A 39 -20.35 -8.82 -9.72
C PRO A 39 -20.52 -10.35 -9.74
N PRO A 40 -20.92 -10.95 -10.87
CA PRO A 40 -21.28 -12.37 -10.96
C PRO A 40 -20.05 -13.29 -11.05
N TYR A 41 -18.96 -12.96 -10.35
CA TYR A 41 -17.73 -13.73 -10.36
C TYR A 41 -17.55 -14.49 -9.04
N THR A 42 -17.11 -15.75 -9.13
CA THR A 42 -16.85 -16.60 -7.96
C THR A 42 -15.62 -16.15 -7.17
N ARG A 43 -14.65 -15.52 -7.85
CA ARG A 43 -13.41 -14.98 -7.28
C ARG A 43 -13.17 -13.57 -7.80
N LEU A 44 -13.36 -12.59 -6.93
CA LEU A 44 -12.98 -11.21 -7.16
C LEU A 44 -11.62 -10.92 -6.54
N ARG A 45 -10.88 -10.02 -7.17
CA ARG A 45 -9.59 -9.53 -6.68
C ARG A 45 -9.45 -8.05 -7.01
N ASN A 46 -9.57 -7.18 -6.02
CA ASN A 46 -9.19 -5.78 -6.20
C ASN A 46 -7.68 -5.70 -6.45
N ALA A 47 -7.28 -4.97 -7.49
CA ALA A 47 -5.89 -4.81 -7.86
C ALA A 47 -5.13 -3.95 -6.85
N ALA A 48 -3.87 -4.28 -6.60
CA ALA A 48 -2.95 -3.45 -5.82
C ALA A 48 -2.36 -2.33 -6.69
N GLU A 49 -2.08 -1.19 -6.09
CA GLU A 49 -1.68 0.03 -6.82
C GLU A 49 -0.38 -0.11 -7.64
N TRP A 50 0.55 -0.98 -7.23
CA TRP A 50 1.81 -1.21 -7.95
C TRP A 50 1.67 -2.19 -9.14
N GLU A 51 0.49 -2.77 -9.37
CA GLU A 51 0.23 -3.59 -10.54
C GLU A 51 0.18 -2.73 -11.82
N GLU A 52 0.24 -3.37 -12.99
CA GLU A 52 0.29 -2.67 -14.28
C GLU A 52 -1.02 -1.90 -14.56
N ILE A 53 -0.88 -0.64 -14.98
CA ILE A 53 -2.00 0.26 -15.27
C ILE A 53 -2.03 0.69 -16.74
N GLN A 54 -3.25 0.78 -17.28
CA GLN A 54 -3.50 1.24 -18.65
C GLN A 54 -3.86 2.72 -18.72
N THR A 55 -4.27 3.33 -17.60
CA THR A 55 -4.42 4.78 -17.51
C THR A 55 -4.23 5.29 -16.09
N LEU A 56 -3.65 6.50 -15.98
CA LEU A 56 -3.72 7.33 -14.80
C LEU A 56 -4.71 8.48 -15.05
N ASN A 57 -5.68 8.64 -14.15
CA ASN A 57 -6.77 9.60 -14.30
C ASN A 57 -6.51 10.82 -13.40
N ILE A 58 -6.76 12.01 -13.94
CA ILE A 58 -6.73 13.28 -13.20
C ILE A 58 -7.93 14.14 -13.60
N THR A 59 -8.28 15.10 -12.75
CA THR A 59 -9.28 16.13 -13.06
C THR A 59 -8.62 17.49 -13.14
N TRP A 60 -8.58 18.04 -14.35
CA TRP A 60 -7.97 19.34 -14.62
C TRP A 60 -8.90 20.46 -14.16
N THR A 61 -8.60 20.99 -12.98
CA THR A 61 -9.08 22.31 -12.53
C THR A 61 -8.16 23.39 -13.07
N GLY A 62 -8.66 24.59 -13.40
CA GLY A 62 -7.79 25.72 -13.80
C GLY A 62 -6.74 26.13 -12.75
N SER A 63 -6.87 25.62 -11.52
CA SER A 63 -5.92 25.73 -10.41
C SER A 63 -4.87 24.59 -10.42
N TYR A 64 -3.74 24.79 -9.74
CA TYR A 64 -2.67 23.78 -9.56
C TYR A 64 -2.11 23.21 -10.87
N THR A 65 -2.20 23.97 -11.97
CA THR A 65 -1.81 23.49 -13.30
C THR A 65 -0.35 23.08 -13.39
N ASN A 66 0.55 23.68 -12.58
CA ASN A 66 1.96 23.28 -12.48
C ASN A 66 2.09 21.81 -12.04
N ILE A 67 1.34 21.42 -10.99
CA ILE A 67 1.31 20.06 -10.45
C ILE A 67 0.70 19.10 -11.49
N HIS A 68 -0.43 19.46 -12.10
CA HIS A 68 -1.03 18.66 -13.17
C HIS A 68 -0.06 18.42 -14.33
N ARG A 69 0.63 19.46 -14.79
CA ARG A 69 1.63 19.36 -15.86
C ARG A 69 2.76 18.41 -15.49
N ALA A 70 3.27 18.47 -14.26
CA ALA A 70 4.33 17.59 -13.80
C ALA A 70 3.88 16.12 -13.75
N ILE A 71 2.66 15.87 -13.25
CA ILE A 71 2.05 14.51 -13.25
C ILE A 71 1.89 14.01 -14.69
N ILE A 72 1.27 14.80 -15.56
CA ILE A 72 1.04 14.43 -16.98
C ILE A 72 2.36 14.15 -17.68
N LYS A 73 3.38 15.00 -17.49
CA LYS A 73 4.70 14.84 -18.12
C LYS A 73 5.39 13.54 -17.69
N ALA A 74 5.23 13.13 -16.44
CA ALA A 74 5.81 11.89 -15.94
C ALA A 74 5.01 10.66 -16.38
N ALA A 75 3.69 10.67 -16.17
CA ALA A 75 2.83 9.52 -16.36
C ALA A 75 2.64 9.14 -17.84
N GLN A 76 2.63 10.11 -18.75
CA GLN A 76 2.42 9.86 -20.18
C GLN A 76 3.53 9.01 -20.83
N LEU A 77 4.69 8.89 -20.18
CA LEU A 77 5.80 8.05 -20.63
C LEU A 77 5.58 6.56 -20.31
N GLU A 78 4.65 6.26 -19.41
CA GLU A 78 4.41 4.92 -18.86
C GLU A 78 3.04 4.36 -19.28
N THR A 79 2.05 5.24 -19.43
CA THR A 79 0.65 4.84 -19.63
C THR A 79 -0.18 5.98 -20.24
N ILE A 80 -1.46 5.73 -20.53
CA ILE A 80 -2.39 6.79 -20.95
C ILE A 80 -2.68 7.70 -19.76
N VAL A 81 -2.70 9.02 -19.95
CA VAL A 81 -3.23 9.94 -18.95
C VAL A 81 -4.62 10.40 -19.38
N THR A 82 -5.63 9.99 -18.63
CA THR A 82 -7.02 10.42 -18.86
C THR A 82 -7.28 11.69 -18.06
N ILE A 83 -7.59 12.78 -18.78
CA ILE A 83 -7.79 14.12 -18.22
C ILE A 83 -9.28 14.46 -18.31
N ILE A 84 -9.94 14.48 -17.16
CA ILE A 84 -11.28 15.04 -17.01
C ILE A 84 -11.17 16.55 -17.03
N CYS A 85 -11.90 17.23 -17.91
CA CYS A 85 -11.80 18.68 -18.08
C CYS A 85 -13.10 19.28 -18.61
N SER A 86 -13.28 20.59 -18.46
CA SER A 86 -14.39 21.33 -19.07
C SER A 86 -14.10 21.64 -20.55
N ASP A 87 -12.87 22.05 -20.86
CA ASP A 87 -12.41 22.36 -22.21
C ASP A 87 -11.06 21.71 -22.52
N SER A 88 -11.06 20.72 -23.42
CA SER A 88 -9.83 20.02 -23.82
C SER A 88 -8.87 20.92 -24.60
N ASN A 89 -9.35 21.97 -25.29
CA ASN A 89 -8.48 22.88 -26.03
C ASN A 89 -7.70 23.79 -25.09
N ASN A 90 -8.34 24.27 -24.01
CA ASN A 90 -7.66 25.01 -22.96
C ASN A 90 -6.53 24.17 -22.33
N VAL A 91 -6.82 22.90 -21.99
CA VAL A 91 -5.79 22.01 -21.43
C VAL A 91 -4.65 21.82 -22.43
N LYS A 92 -4.94 21.46 -23.69
CA LYS A 92 -3.91 21.28 -24.73
C LYS A 92 -3.04 22.52 -24.89
N SER A 93 -3.65 23.71 -24.93
CA SER A 93 -2.91 24.98 -25.01
C SER A 93 -2.01 25.19 -23.79
N ASN A 94 -2.51 24.93 -22.58
CA ASN A 94 -1.69 25.04 -21.36
C ASN A 94 -0.49 24.09 -21.39
N LEU A 95 -0.71 22.84 -21.80
CA LEU A 95 0.34 21.83 -21.92
C LEU A 95 1.39 22.22 -22.96
N THR A 96 0.98 22.60 -24.17
CA THR A 96 1.91 22.92 -25.27
C THR A 96 2.70 24.21 -25.01
N THR A 97 2.06 25.26 -24.50
CA THR A 97 2.75 26.51 -24.09
C THR A 97 3.80 26.24 -23.01
N ASN A 98 3.61 25.22 -22.16
CA ASN A 98 4.54 24.83 -21.10
C ASN A 98 5.41 23.61 -21.48
N LEU A 99 5.55 23.31 -22.77
CA LEU A 99 6.44 22.26 -23.29
C LEU A 99 6.17 20.86 -22.72
N VAL A 100 4.91 20.57 -22.37
CA VAL A 100 4.45 19.22 -22.03
C VAL A 100 3.91 18.57 -23.31
N PRO A 101 4.49 17.45 -23.78
CA PRO A 101 3.98 16.76 -24.95
C PRO A 101 2.55 16.26 -24.76
N LEU A 102 1.82 16.14 -25.86
CA LEU A 102 0.46 15.59 -25.90
C LEU A 102 0.47 14.10 -26.28
N THR A 103 1.43 13.34 -25.77
CA THR A 103 1.58 11.91 -26.06
C THR A 103 0.76 11.10 -25.05
N ASN A 104 0.12 10.01 -25.49
CA ASN A 104 -0.66 9.13 -24.61
C ASN A 104 -1.71 9.88 -23.74
N LEU A 105 -2.33 10.94 -24.26
CA LEU A 105 -3.36 11.68 -23.54
C LEU A 105 -4.75 11.34 -24.05
N LYS A 106 -5.71 11.19 -23.13
CA LYS A 106 -7.14 11.06 -23.44
C LYS A 106 -7.90 12.14 -22.70
N PHE A 107 -8.74 12.90 -23.40
CA PHE A 107 -9.51 13.99 -22.80
C PHE A 107 -10.97 13.55 -22.65
N LEU A 108 -11.51 13.64 -21.44
CA LEU A 108 -12.93 13.43 -21.15
C LEU A 108 -13.55 14.78 -20.79
N GLN A 109 -14.34 15.33 -21.72
CA GLN A 109 -15.01 16.61 -21.51
C GLN A 109 -16.36 16.40 -20.82
N ILE A 110 -16.34 16.36 -19.49
CA ILE A 110 -17.52 16.20 -18.64
C ILE A 110 -17.48 17.21 -17.49
N PRO A 111 -18.64 17.60 -16.94
CA PRO A 111 -18.69 18.40 -15.72
C PRO A 111 -18.09 17.65 -14.53
N TYR A 112 -17.48 18.40 -13.60
CA TYR A 112 -16.92 17.90 -12.34
C TYR A 112 -17.14 18.95 -11.24
N ASN A 113 -17.04 18.55 -9.98
CA ASN A 113 -17.08 19.45 -8.84
C ASN A 113 -15.68 19.76 -8.29
N SER A 114 -14.76 18.78 -8.26
CA SER A 114 -13.46 18.94 -7.58
C SER A 114 -12.29 18.20 -8.24
N ILE A 115 -11.08 18.53 -7.80
CA ILE A 115 -9.80 17.97 -8.26
C ILE A 115 -9.51 16.56 -7.72
N TRP A 116 -10.24 16.12 -6.69
CA TRP A 116 -9.92 14.96 -5.83
C TRP A 116 -10.21 13.61 -6.50
N ALA A 117 -9.64 13.38 -7.68
CA ALA A 117 -9.91 12.21 -8.52
C ALA A 117 -9.68 10.88 -7.79
N ARG A 118 -8.83 10.85 -6.76
CA ARG A 118 -8.64 9.68 -5.89
C ARG A 118 -9.94 9.23 -5.24
N ASP A 119 -10.72 10.18 -4.75
CA ASP A 119 -11.76 9.89 -3.78
C ASP A 119 -13.02 9.33 -4.43
N TYR A 120 -13.35 9.84 -5.61
CA TYR A 120 -14.57 9.53 -6.34
C TYR A 120 -14.37 8.63 -7.56
N SER A 121 -13.14 8.20 -7.89
CA SER A 121 -12.91 7.33 -9.05
C SER A 121 -13.29 5.87 -8.78
N GLY A 122 -13.64 5.15 -9.84
CA GLY A 122 -13.95 3.72 -9.78
C GLY A 122 -12.69 2.86 -9.62
N ASN A 123 -12.81 1.81 -8.80
CA ASN A 123 -11.71 0.94 -8.43
C ASN A 123 -11.59 -0.26 -9.36
N SER A 124 -10.38 -0.62 -9.77
CA SER A 124 -10.14 -1.80 -10.60
C SER A 124 -10.30 -3.09 -9.81
N VAL A 125 -11.17 -3.98 -10.28
CA VAL A 125 -11.35 -5.32 -9.72
C VAL A 125 -11.29 -6.34 -10.85
N TYR A 126 -10.61 -7.45 -10.61
CA TYR A 126 -10.56 -8.56 -11.55
C TYR A 126 -11.57 -9.66 -11.17
N GLY A 127 -12.47 -9.96 -12.10
CA GLY A 127 -13.29 -11.15 -12.13
C GLY A 127 -12.49 -12.39 -12.50
N ALA A 128 -12.85 -13.53 -11.91
CA ALA A 128 -12.09 -14.78 -11.96
C ALA A 128 -10.58 -14.56 -11.69
N TYR A 129 -10.29 -13.67 -10.73
CA TYR A 129 -8.96 -13.34 -10.20
C TYR A 129 -7.99 -12.59 -11.14
N VAL A 130 -7.88 -12.95 -12.43
CA VAL A 130 -7.04 -12.27 -13.44
C VAL A 130 -7.67 -12.26 -14.84
N ASP A 131 -8.97 -12.56 -14.95
CA ASP A 131 -9.61 -12.71 -16.26
C ASP A 131 -10.29 -11.43 -16.71
N SER A 132 -11.28 -10.92 -15.99
CA SER A 132 -12.12 -9.84 -16.50
C SER A 132 -11.92 -8.57 -15.68
N LEU A 133 -11.43 -7.50 -16.28
CA LEU A 133 -11.35 -6.20 -15.60
C LEU A 133 -12.75 -5.57 -15.51
N ILE A 134 -13.16 -5.20 -14.30
CA ILE A 134 -14.35 -4.41 -14.01
C ILE A 134 -13.97 -3.19 -13.18
N LEU A 135 -14.81 -2.16 -13.19
CA LEU A 135 -14.75 -1.08 -12.23
C LEU A 135 -15.82 -1.25 -11.15
N VAL A 136 -15.46 -0.91 -9.92
CA VAL A 136 -16.39 -0.84 -8.80
C VAL A 136 -16.42 0.57 -8.25
N ASP A 137 -17.63 1.10 -8.14
CA ASP A 137 -17.90 2.45 -7.68
C ASP A 137 -18.76 2.44 -6.41
N TRP A 138 -18.61 3.46 -5.59
CA TRP A 138 -19.31 3.67 -4.33
C TRP A 138 -19.99 5.03 -4.32
N ILE A 139 -20.77 5.32 -3.28
CA ILE A 139 -21.27 6.67 -3.08
C ILE A 139 -20.12 7.52 -2.56
N TYR A 140 -19.71 8.55 -3.31
CA TYR A 140 -18.70 9.48 -2.83
C TYR A 140 -19.16 10.16 -1.53
N ASN A 141 -18.29 10.22 -0.51
CA ASN A 141 -18.60 10.80 0.80
C ASN A 141 -18.68 12.34 0.86
N ARG A 142 -18.86 13.01 -0.29
CA ARG A 142 -19.11 14.44 -0.40
C ARG A 142 -20.31 14.68 -1.32
N PRO A 143 -21.12 15.74 -1.12
CA PRO A 143 -22.33 15.99 -1.91
C PRO A 143 -21.96 16.63 -3.26
N ARG A 144 -21.12 15.92 -4.02
CA ARG A 144 -20.47 16.34 -5.26
C ARG A 144 -20.92 15.40 -6.39
N PRO A 145 -22.17 15.52 -6.85
CA PRO A 145 -22.77 14.56 -7.78
C PRO A 145 -22.11 14.53 -9.16
N LEU A 146 -21.38 15.58 -9.57
CA LEU A 146 -20.64 15.57 -10.85
C LEU A 146 -19.34 14.77 -10.74
N ASP A 147 -18.70 14.78 -9.57
CA ASP A 147 -17.56 13.91 -9.28
C ASP A 147 -18.01 12.44 -9.24
N ASP A 148 -19.11 12.16 -8.54
CA ASP A 148 -19.67 10.82 -8.29
C ASP A 148 -20.21 10.08 -9.54
N VAL A 149 -20.24 10.74 -10.71
CA VAL A 149 -20.59 10.11 -12.01
C VAL A 149 -19.39 9.95 -12.92
N THR A 150 -18.22 10.45 -12.53
CA THR A 150 -16.98 10.33 -13.29
C THR A 150 -16.56 8.88 -13.53
N PRO A 151 -16.69 7.94 -12.56
CA PRO A 151 -16.39 6.52 -12.78
C PRO A 151 -17.12 5.92 -13.98
N THR A 152 -18.40 6.26 -14.17
CA THR A 152 -19.21 5.79 -15.30
C THR A 152 -18.64 6.28 -16.63
N ALA A 153 -18.20 7.54 -16.70
CA ALA A 153 -17.60 8.09 -17.92
C ALA A 153 -16.25 7.44 -18.25
N ILE A 154 -15.42 7.17 -17.23
CA ILE A 154 -14.16 6.45 -17.38
C ILE A 154 -14.43 5.01 -17.85
N ALA A 155 -15.37 4.31 -17.22
CA ALA A 155 -15.77 2.96 -17.60
C ALA A 155 -16.18 2.88 -19.07
N ALA A 156 -17.07 3.79 -19.51
CA ALA A 156 -17.52 3.89 -20.89
C ALA A 156 -16.35 4.19 -21.86
N ALA A 157 -15.44 5.08 -21.48
CA ALA A 157 -14.29 5.43 -22.28
C ALA A 157 -13.35 4.25 -22.55
N PHE A 158 -13.26 3.29 -21.63
CA PHE A 158 -12.41 2.09 -21.76
C PHE A 158 -13.21 0.81 -22.06
N GLY A 159 -14.52 0.90 -22.27
CA GLY A 159 -15.37 -0.26 -22.54
C GLY A 159 -15.44 -1.26 -21.38
N LEU A 160 -15.32 -0.77 -20.14
CA LEU A 160 -15.30 -1.61 -18.93
C LEU A 160 -16.70 -1.71 -18.31
N PRO A 161 -17.11 -2.90 -17.83
CA PRO A 161 -18.27 -3.02 -16.95
C PRO A 161 -18.04 -2.24 -15.66
N ILE A 162 -19.07 -1.54 -15.17
CA ILE A 162 -19.06 -0.85 -13.88
C ILE A 162 -20.15 -1.42 -12.98
N TYR A 163 -19.77 -1.68 -11.73
CA TYR A 163 -20.64 -2.18 -10.67
C TYR A 163 -20.67 -1.17 -9.54
N GLU A 164 -21.86 -0.88 -9.03
CA GLU A 164 -22.03 0.22 -8.08
C GLU A 164 -22.60 -0.24 -6.75
N THR A 165 -22.03 0.28 -5.67
CA THR A 165 -22.50 0.14 -4.29
C THR A 165 -23.34 1.36 -3.91
N LYS A 166 -24.30 1.75 -4.76
CA LYS A 166 -25.11 2.97 -4.59
C LYS A 166 -26.57 2.72 -4.17
N THR A 167 -27.04 1.47 -4.17
CA THR A 167 -28.42 1.10 -3.83
C THR A 167 -28.49 0.12 -2.65
N PRO A 168 -29.46 0.25 -1.73
CA PRO A 168 -29.67 -0.73 -0.67
C PRO A 168 -29.87 -2.16 -1.20
N PRO A 169 -29.35 -3.20 -0.51
CA PRO A 169 -28.63 -3.15 0.77
C PRO A 169 -27.13 -2.83 0.62
N TRP A 170 -26.66 -2.57 -0.59
CA TRP A 170 -25.24 -2.42 -0.93
C TRP A 170 -24.73 -0.98 -0.86
N ASP A 171 -25.58 0.00 -0.54
CA ASP A 171 -25.24 1.42 -0.56
C ASP A 171 -24.10 1.75 0.43
N LEU A 172 -22.90 1.99 -0.08
CA LEU A 172 -21.69 2.23 0.71
C LEU A 172 -21.21 3.65 0.44
N VAL A 173 -21.13 4.45 1.49
CA VAL A 173 -20.45 5.75 1.45
C VAL A 173 -18.96 5.52 1.65
N HIS A 174 -18.13 5.99 0.73
CA HIS A 174 -16.68 5.83 0.82
C HIS A 174 -15.91 6.94 0.09
N THR A 175 -14.60 6.88 0.27
CA THR A 175 -13.60 7.73 -0.39
C THR A 175 -12.34 6.93 -0.65
N GLY A 176 -11.75 7.08 -1.84
CA GLY A 176 -10.55 6.34 -2.25
C GLY A 176 -9.28 6.70 -1.50
N GLY A 177 -9.12 7.92 -0.98
CA GLY A 177 -7.95 8.28 -0.16
C GLY A 177 -7.91 7.54 1.18
N ASN A 178 -9.08 7.09 1.65
CA ASN A 178 -9.22 6.25 2.83
C ASN A 178 -9.29 4.74 2.50
N TYR A 179 -8.72 4.29 1.38
CA TYR A 179 -8.75 2.88 0.98
C TYR A 179 -7.44 2.46 0.32
N MET A 180 -6.87 1.32 0.75
CA MET A 180 -5.74 0.66 0.08
C MET A 180 -5.86 -0.85 0.16
N SER A 181 -5.49 -1.56 -0.90
CA SER A 181 -5.54 -3.03 -0.99
C SER A 181 -4.16 -3.63 -1.23
N ASP A 182 -3.90 -4.80 -0.66
CA ASP A 182 -2.70 -5.59 -0.91
C ASP A 182 -2.73 -6.36 -2.23
N GLY A 183 -3.87 -6.39 -2.93
CA GLY A 183 -4.04 -7.14 -4.18
C GLY A 183 -4.43 -8.61 -3.98
N PHE A 184 -4.50 -9.06 -2.73
CA PHE A 184 -4.71 -10.46 -2.30
C PHE A 184 -5.83 -10.63 -1.28
N GLY A 185 -6.74 -9.66 -1.22
CA GLY A 185 -7.96 -9.71 -0.42
C GLY A 185 -7.81 -9.14 0.99
N THR A 186 -6.72 -8.44 1.29
CA THR A 186 -6.64 -7.53 2.45
C THR A 186 -6.79 -6.10 1.99
N ALA A 187 -7.58 -5.30 2.70
CA ALA A 187 -7.60 -3.87 2.53
C ALA A 187 -7.53 -3.14 3.88
N PHE A 188 -7.20 -1.85 3.81
CA PHE A 188 -7.04 -0.96 4.94
C PHE A 188 -7.91 0.29 4.74
N SER A 189 -8.48 0.79 5.83
CA SER A 189 -9.06 2.13 5.93
C SER A 189 -8.96 2.65 7.36
N SER A 190 -9.32 3.91 7.58
CA SER A 190 -9.61 4.42 8.92
C SER A 190 -11.04 4.09 9.33
N THR A 191 -11.36 4.27 10.62
CA THR A 191 -12.73 4.12 11.15
C THR A 191 -13.70 5.17 10.61
N LEU A 192 -13.27 6.14 9.78
CA LEU A 192 -14.15 7.03 9.02
C LEU A 192 -15.18 6.22 8.21
N THR A 193 -14.77 5.11 7.59
CA THR A 193 -15.68 4.23 6.84
C THR A 193 -16.86 3.76 7.70
N VAL A 194 -16.65 3.52 8.99
CA VAL A 194 -17.72 3.12 9.91
C VAL A 194 -18.56 4.34 10.32
N ALA A 195 -17.91 5.46 10.63
CA ALA A 195 -18.56 6.69 11.04
C ALA A 195 -19.50 7.27 9.96
N GLU A 196 -19.16 7.13 8.68
CA GLU A 196 -19.96 7.63 7.56
C GLU A 196 -21.06 6.65 7.10
N ASN A 197 -21.07 5.42 7.61
CA ASN A 197 -22.07 4.39 7.27
C ASN A 197 -22.88 3.96 8.50
N THR A 198 -23.46 4.93 9.22
CA THR A 198 -24.17 4.72 10.51
C THR A 198 -25.34 3.74 10.46
N THR A 199 -25.92 3.50 9.28
CA THR A 199 -27.01 2.53 9.06
C THR A 199 -26.51 1.10 8.84
N LYS A 200 -25.18 0.87 8.85
CA LYS A 200 -24.55 -0.42 8.60
C LYS A 200 -23.67 -0.84 9.77
N THR A 201 -23.76 -2.11 10.11
CA THR A 201 -22.79 -2.78 10.98
C THR A 201 -21.46 -2.96 10.25
N VAL A 202 -20.37 -3.11 11.01
CA VAL A 202 -19.04 -3.44 10.44
C VAL A 202 -19.10 -4.70 9.58
N ALA A 203 -19.84 -5.73 10.01
CA ALA A 203 -20.02 -6.96 9.24
C ALA A 203 -20.74 -6.75 7.90
N GLN A 204 -21.68 -5.81 7.81
CA GLN A 204 -22.34 -5.44 6.55
C GLN A 204 -21.38 -4.70 5.63
N ILE A 205 -20.58 -3.77 6.15
CA ILE A 205 -19.53 -3.08 5.38
C ILE A 205 -18.53 -4.11 4.83
N ASP A 206 -18.06 -5.04 5.67
CA ASP A 206 -17.14 -6.11 5.26
C ASP A 206 -17.76 -7.02 4.20
N THR A 207 -19.06 -7.29 4.32
CA THR A 207 -19.80 -8.08 3.33
C THR A 207 -19.88 -7.37 1.98
N ILE A 208 -20.13 -6.05 1.96
CA ILE A 208 -20.13 -5.25 0.72
C ILE A 208 -18.75 -5.30 0.07
N MET A 209 -17.69 -5.00 0.83
CA MET A 209 -16.30 -5.02 0.32
C MET A 209 -15.90 -6.42 -0.17
N LYS A 210 -16.32 -7.48 0.51
CA LYS A 210 -16.11 -8.84 0.03
C LYS A 210 -16.81 -9.11 -1.30
N LYS A 211 -18.09 -8.73 -1.41
CA LYS A 211 -18.96 -9.06 -2.54
C LYS A 211 -18.66 -8.24 -3.80
N PHE A 212 -18.18 -7.01 -3.66
CA PHE A 212 -17.86 -6.14 -4.79
C PHE A 212 -16.36 -6.05 -5.07
N MET A 213 -15.52 -6.04 -4.04
CA MET A 213 -14.07 -5.79 -4.17
C MET A 213 -13.22 -7.05 -3.97
N GLY A 214 -13.79 -8.17 -3.51
CA GLY A 214 -13.04 -9.39 -3.19
C GLY A 214 -12.19 -9.29 -1.92
N ILE A 215 -12.52 -8.36 -1.02
CA ILE A 215 -11.79 -8.16 0.24
C ILE A 215 -12.29 -9.14 1.31
N ASN A 216 -11.42 -10.06 1.72
CA ASN A 216 -11.69 -11.05 2.76
C ASN A 216 -11.33 -10.55 4.17
N ARG A 217 -10.35 -9.65 4.26
CA ARG A 217 -9.86 -9.05 5.51
C ARG A 217 -9.84 -7.54 5.36
N TYR A 218 -10.80 -6.84 5.97
CA TYR A 218 -10.87 -5.38 5.88
C TYR A 218 -10.48 -4.71 7.20
N ILE A 219 -9.22 -4.31 7.30
CA ILE A 219 -8.61 -3.74 8.50
C ILE A 219 -8.97 -2.26 8.61
N LYS A 220 -9.49 -1.85 9.77
CA LYS A 220 -9.90 -0.46 10.04
C LYS A 220 -9.13 0.06 11.24
N MET A 221 -8.47 1.19 11.08
CA MET A 221 -7.66 1.81 12.13
C MET A 221 -8.37 3.04 12.72
N PRO A 222 -8.23 3.32 14.02
CA PRO A 222 -8.72 4.57 14.59
C PRO A 222 -8.26 5.78 13.76
N THR A 223 -9.18 6.73 13.56
CA THR A 223 -8.88 8.01 12.89
C THR A 223 -7.83 8.80 13.67
N LEU A 224 -7.12 9.68 12.97
CA LEU A 224 -6.10 10.51 13.58
C LEU A 224 -6.70 11.82 14.11
N PRO A 225 -6.24 12.33 15.28
CA PRO A 225 -6.74 13.56 15.89
C PRO A 225 -6.62 14.85 15.05
N TYR A 226 -5.55 15.04 14.27
CA TYR A 226 -5.29 16.30 13.55
C TYR A 226 -5.39 16.20 12.03
N ASP A 227 -5.32 15.00 11.44
CA ASP A 227 -5.73 14.77 10.06
C ASP A 227 -7.25 15.00 9.91
N GLY A 228 -7.65 16.17 9.40
CA GLY A 228 -9.05 16.57 9.27
C GLY A 228 -9.88 15.72 8.29
N ILE A 229 -9.23 15.09 7.30
CA ILE A 229 -9.94 14.23 6.33
C ILE A 229 -9.97 12.76 6.75
N HIS A 230 -9.16 12.37 7.74
CA HIS A 230 -9.07 11.01 8.27
C HIS A 230 -8.74 9.93 7.22
N HIS A 231 -7.95 10.29 6.20
CA HIS A 231 -7.57 9.39 5.11
C HIS A 231 -6.26 8.66 5.43
N ILE A 232 -6.21 7.35 5.15
CA ILE A 232 -4.98 6.57 5.39
C ILE A 232 -3.83 6.94 4.45
N ASP A 233 -4.11 7.45 3.25
CA ASP A 233 -3.06 7.87 2.31
C ASP A 233 -2.25 9.08 2.76
N MET A 234 -2.68 9.75 3.83
CA MET A 234 -1.95 10.85 4.47
C MET A 234 -0.86 10.38 5.43
N HIS A 235 -0.83 9.11 5.82
CA HIS A 235 0.16 8.59 6.77
C HIS A 235 0.66 7.16 6.50
N MET A 236 0.10 6.46 5.52
CA MET A 236 0.44 5.08 5.18
C MET A 236 0.45 4.90 3.66
N LYS A 237 1.31 4.00 3.16
CA LYS A 237 1.22 3.45 1.79
C LYS A 237 1.69 2.00 1.75
N LEU A 238 1.00 1.13 1.02
CA LEU A 238 1.53 -0.19 0.64
C LEU A 238 2.51 -0.04 -0.54
N LEU A 239 3.72 -0.58 -0.41
CA LEU A 239 4.73 -0.57 -1.48
C LEU A 239 4.77 -1.89 -2.27
N ASP A 240 4.40 -2.98 -1.61
CA ASP A 240 4.21 -4.31 -2.16
C ASP A 240 3.25 -5.11 -1.23
N GLU A 241 3.13 -6.42 -1.44
CA GLU A 241 2.22 -7.29 -0.69
C GLU A 241 2.54 -7.38 0.83
N GLU A 242 3.72 -6.98 1.27
CA GLU A 242 4.17 -7.12 2.66
C GLU A 242 4.85 -5.89 3.25
N THR A 243 5.07 -4.82 2.48
CA THR A 243 5.84 -3.64 2.90
C THR A 243 4.96 -2.41 3.04
N LEU A 244 4.94 -1.84 4.25
CA LEU A 244 4.26 -0.60 4.60
C LEU A 244 5.26 0.56 4.65
N LEU A 245 5.03 1.61 3.87
CA LEU A 245 5.60 2.93 4.12
C LEU A 245 4.73 3.65 5.14
N TRP A 246 5.32 4.08 6.25
CA TRP A 246 4.57 4.60 7.40
C TRP A 246 5.13 5.94 7.87
N GLY A 247 4.27 6.94 7.97
CA GLY A 247 4.66 8.28 8.42
C GLY A 247 5.24 8.30 9.82
N GLU A 248 6.21 9.16 10.03
CA GLU A 248 6.87 9.34 11.32
C GLU A 248 6.89 10.82 11.71
N TYR A 249 6.28 11.11 12.85
CA TYR A 249 6.40 12.41 13.51
C TYR A 249 7.33 12.28 14.71
N PRO A 250 7.95 13.38 15.17
CA PRO A 250 8.66 13.38 16.43
C PRO A 250 7.76 12.89 17.59
N ALA A 251 8.37 12.25 18.58
CA ALA A 251 7.64 11.71 19.73
C ALA A 251 6.76 12.79 20.41
N GLY A 252 5.47 12.47 20.59
CA GLY A 252 4.49 13.36 21.23
C GLY A 252 3.99 14.53 20.38
N ILE A 253 4.40 14.63 19.11
CA ILE A 253 4.01 15.72 18.21
C ILE A 253 2.93 15.28 17.24
N ALA A 254 1.94 16.16 17.03
CA ALA A 254 0.84 15.97 16.07
C ALA A 254 0.18 14.60 16.27
N ASP A 255 -0.08 13.89 15.18
CA ASP A 255 -0.68 12.56 15.21
C ASP A 255 0.32 11.43 15.48
N GLY A 256 1.59 11.75 15.76
CA GLY A 256 2.64 10.77 16.05
C GLY A 256 2.22 9.67 17.05
N PRO A 257 1.67 10.02 18.24
CA PRO A 257 1.23 9.00 19.20
C PRO A 257 0.17 8.03 18.64
N GLN A 258 -0.82 8.54 17.90
CA GLN A 258 -1.89 7.68 17.34
C GLN A 258 -1.38 6.87 16.15
N ILE A 259 -0.48 7.43 15.34
CA ILE A 259 0.19 6.75 14.23
C ILE A 259 1.03 5.56 14.74
N GLU A 260 1.75 5.71 15.85
CA GLU A 260 2.46 4.59 16.48
C GLU A 260 1.50 3.52 17.03
N ALA A 261 0.42 3.94 17.69
CA ALA A 261 -0.56 3.01 18.23
C ALA A 261 -1.23 2.18 17.12
N ASN A 262 -1.60 2.84 16.00
CA ASN A 262 -2.14 2.17 14.82
C ASN A 262 -1.11 1.18 14.23
N LEU A 263 0.17 1.57 14.13
CA LEU A 263 1.22 0.69 13.63
C LEU A 263 1.41 -0.55 14.52
N GLN A 264 1.48 -0.36 15.84
CA GLN A 264 1.61 -1.46 16.81
C GLN A 264 0.43 -2.42 16.73
N TYR A 265 -0.79 -1.89 16.58
CA TYR A 265 -1.98 -2.71 16.35
C TYR A 265 -1.84 -3.57 15.09
N ILE A 266 -1.39 -2.99 13.97
CA ILE A 266 -1.17 -3.75 12.73
C ILE A 266 -0.12 -4.85 12.92
N GLN A 267 1.05 -4.50 13.45
CA GLN A 267 2.18 -5.43 13.60
C GLN A 267 1.91 -6.58 14.58
N SER A 268 1.10 -6.33 15.62
CA SER A 268 0.77 -7.36 16.62
C SER A 268 -0.42 -8.25 16.23
N THR A 269 -1.28 -7.78 15.33
CA THR A 269 -2.55 -8.45 15.02
C THR A 269 -2.53 -9.16 13.66
N TYR A 270 -1.78 -8.65 12.69
CA TYR A 270 -1.89 -9.08 11.30
C TYR A 270 -0.54 -9.42 10.66
N ASN A 271 -0.54 -10.52 9.92
CA ASN A 271 0.51 -10.86 8.97
C ASN A 271 0.15 -10.42 7.54
N SER A 272 1.16 -10.27 6.68
CA SER A 272 1.02 -10.07 5.24
C SER A 272 0.33 -11.28 4.58
N VAL A 273 0.03 -11.18 3.28
CA VAL A 273 -0.52 -12.29 2.50
C VAL A 273 0.36 -13.55 2.57
N TYR A 274 1.67 -13.38 2.78
CA TYR A 274 2.62 -14.48 2.87
C TYR A 274 2.65 -15.16 4.24
N GLY A 275 1.81 -14.71 5.19
CA GLY A 275 1.75 -15.28 6.54
C GLY A 275 2.91 -14.83 7.46
N THR A 276 3.75 -13.90 7.01
CA THR A 276 4.81 -13.29 7.81
C THR A 276 4.42 -11.88 8.28
N PRO A 277 5.03 -11.34 9.34
CA PRO A 277 4.78 -9.95 9.75
C PRO A 277 5.05 -8.95 8.62
N TYR A 278 4.29 -7.85 8.60
CA TYR A 278 4.54 -6.74 7.68
C TYR A 278 5.93 -6.12 7.91
N LYS A 279 6.64 -5.83 6.80
CA LYS A 279 7.83 -4.99 6.81
C LYS A 279 7.40 -3.54 6.91
N VAL A 280 8.05 -2.75 7.75
CA VAL A 280 7.70 -1.35 7.97
C VAL A 280 8.89 -0.47 7.64
N ILE A 281 8.65 0.51 6.79
CA ILE A 281 9.60 1.55 6.40
C ILE A 281 9.07 2.87 6.93
N ARG A 282 9.80 3.48 7.86
CA ARG A 282 9.43 4.78 8.43
C ARG A 282 9.87 5.90 7.50
N ILE A 283 9.01 6.91 7.33
CA ILE A 283 9.31 8.11 6.56
C ILE A 283 9.01 9.37 7.39
N PRO A 284 10.04 10.16 7.78
CA PRO A 284 9.84 11.37 8.58
C PRO A 284 9.00 12.42 7.84
N MET A 285 7.93 12.89 8.49
CA MET A 285 7.05 13.91 7.93
C MET A 285 7.61 15.32 8.19
N PRO A 286 7.54 16.23 7.20
CA PRO A 286 8.08 17.57 7.36
C PRO A 286 7.05 18.50 8.04
N LYS A 287 7.55 19.59 8.63
CA LYS A 287 6.71 20.73 9.02
C LYS A 287 6.21 21.48 7.78
N ASP A 288 5.25 22.39 7.96
CA ASP A 288 4.84 23.33 6.92
C ASP A 288 5.85 24.49 6.73
N LYS A 289 5.56 25.40 5.78
CA LYS A 289 6.42 26.53 5.42
C LYS A 289 6.59 27.56 6.53
N ASN A 290 5.69 27.55 7.51
CA ASN A 290 5.73 28.41 8.68
C ASN A 290 6.37 27.69 9.88
N ASN A 291 7.04 26.55 9.64
CA ASN A 291 7.70 25.74 10.66
C ASN A 291 6.72 25.19 11.73
N LYS A 292 5.47 24.95 11.34
CA LYS A 292 4.41 24.39 12.19
C LYS A 292 4.15 22.92 11.91
N TRP A 293 3.67 22.23 12.93
CA TRP A 293 3.16 20.86 12.84
C TRP A 293 1.63 20.89 12.73
N PRO A 294 1.00 19.86 12.14
CA PRO A 294 -0.45 19.70 12.15
C PRO A 294 -0.90 19.29 13.55
N ASN A 295 -1.00 20.28 14.45
CA ASN A 295 -1.48 20.14 15.82
C ASN A 295 -2.28 21.40 16.18
N GLN A 296 -2.43 21.73 17.47
CA GLN A 296 -3.12 22.96 17.91
C GLN A 296 -2.58 24.26 17.28
N SER A 297 -1.35 24.26 16.77
CA SER A 297 -0.75 25.41 16.07
C SER A 297 -1.29 25.65 14.65
N GLY A 298 -2.06 24.70 14.11
CA GLY A 298 -2.75 24.80 12.81
C GLY A 298 -1.84 24.66 11.59
N GLY A 299 -0.71 23.93 11.71
CA GLY A 299 0.16 23.65 10.56
C GLY A 299 -0.50 22.73 9.53
N TRP A 300 -0.01 22.77 8.30
CA TRP A 300 -0.49 21.87 7.24
C TRP A 300 -0.05 20.42 7.46
N TYR A 301 -0.85 19.49 6.92
CA TYR A 301 -0.61 18.06 7.04
C TYR A 301 0.34 17.55 5.95
N CYS A 302 1.58 18.04 5.94
CA CYS A 302 2.59 17.63 4.95
C CYS A 302 2.95 16.14 5.11
N THR A 303 3.02 15.42 3.98
CA THR A 303 3.19 13.96 3.98
C THR A 303 3.91 13.42 2.76
N TYR A 304 4.86 12.51 2.95
CA TYR A 304 5.55 11.81 1.86
C TYR A 304 4.89 10.49 1.45
N THR A 305 3.85 10.03 2.16
CA THR A 305 3.14 8.77 1.82
C THR A 305 2.16 8.94 0.68
N ASN A 306 1.76 10.19 0.39
CA ASN A 306 0.74 10.53 -0.61
C ASN A 306 1.29 10.53 -2.05
N GLY A 307 2.09 9.51 -2.40
CA GLY A 307 2.59 9.25 -3.76
C GLY A 307 1.74 8.21 -4.51
N VAL A 308 2.02 8.06 -5.81
CA VAL A 308 1.27 7.16 -6.71
C VAL A 308 2.22 6.34 -7.59
N PHE A 309 1.89 5.05 -7.74
CA PHE A 309 2.55 4.18 -8.71
C PHE A 309 1.99 4.38 -10.13
N VAL A 310 2.90 4.47 -11.10
CA VAL A 310 2.58 4.58 -12.53
C VAL A 310 3.52 3.64 -13.29
N ASN A 311 3.17 2.36 -13.36
CA ASN A 311 4.01 1.29 -13.92
C ASN A 311 5.44 1.32 -13.36
N LYS A 312 6.45 1.76 -14.13
CA LYS A 312 7.86 1.81 -13.68
C LYS A 312 8.26 3.15 -13.03
N THR A 313 7.31 4.06 -12.87
CA THR A 313 7.50 5.39 -12.27
C THR A 313 6.74 5.50 -10.95
N TYR A 314 7.33 6.18 -9.96
CA TYR A 314 6.67 6.54 -8.69
C TYR A 314 6.71 8.06 -8.54
N ILE A 315 5.53 8.69 -8.50
CA ILE A 315 5.38 10.14 -8.40
C ILE A 315 4.99 10.47 -6.96
N PHE A 316 5.67 11.40 -6.31
CA PHE A 316 5.44 11.69 -4.89
C PHE A 316 5.61 13.19 -4.56
N PRO A 317 4.94 13.68 -3.51
CA PRO A 317 5.03 15.08 -3.12
C PRO A 317 6.39 15.42 -2.50
N THR A 318 6.85 16.63 -2.76
CA THR A 318 7.96 17.29 -2.07
C THR A 318 7.53 18.66 -1.57
N TYR A 319 8.30 19.23 -0.64
CA TYR A 319 7.94 20.46 0.06
C TYR A 319 9.14 21.39 0.21
N TYR A 320 10.17 20.93 0.93
CA TYR A 320 11.35 21.73 1.24
C TYR A 320 12.58 20.85 1.18
N GLN A 321 13.56 21.28 0.40
CA GLN A 321 14.77 20.51 0.07
C GLN A 321 15.46 19.90 1.31
N GLN A 322 15.50 20.63 2.44
CA GLN A 322 16.12 20.15 3.68
C GLN A 322 15.49 18.86 4.23
N TYR A 323 14.18 18.65 4.06
CA TYR A 323 13.48 17.45 4.49
C TYR A 323 13.37 16.42 3.36
N ASP A 324 13.15 16.90 2.13
CA ASP A 324 12.94 16.06 0.95
C ASP A 324 14.12 15.14 0.67
N THR A 325 15.35 15.58 0.93
CA THR A 325 16.55 14.74 0.72
C THR A 325 16.53 13.42 1.51
N THR A 326 15.94 13.41 2.70
CA THR A 326 15.81 12.19 3.51
C THR A 326 14.69 11.30 2.96
N ALA A 327 13.52 11.87 2.66
CA ALA A 327 12.41 11.14 2.05
C ALA A 327 12.80 10.49 0.72
N ILE A 328 13.48 11.23 -0.16
CA ILE A 328 13.97 10.74 -1.46
C ILE A 328 14.91 9.55 -1.27
N ARG A 329 15.84 9.61 -0.30
CA ARG A 329 16.79 8.54 -0.03
C ARG A 329 16.08 7.27 0.47
N ILE A 330 15.09 7.42 1.34
CA ILE A 330 14.27 6.30 1.83
C ILE A 330 13.52 5.67 0.66
N LEU A 331 12.75 6.45 -0.10
CA LEU A 331 12.01 5.97 -1.27
C LEU A 331 12.92 5.29 -2.30
N LYS A 332 14.12 5.84 -2.56
CA LYS A 332 15.09 5.26 -3.49
C LYS A 332 15.60 3.88 -3.03
N ALA A 333 15.76 3.69 -1.72
CA ALA A 333 16.14 2.40 -1.16
C ALA A 333 14.96 1.40 -1.18
N SER A 334 13.74 1.89 -0.95
CA SER A 334 12.52 1.07 -0.87
C SER A 334 11.94 0.67 -2.23
N LEU A 335 12.19 1.46 -3.28
CA LEU A 335 11.62 1.27 -4.61
C LEU A 335 12.70 1.08 -5.67
N PRO A 336 13.52 0.00 -5.59
CA PRO A 336 14.62 -0.21 -6.51
C PRO A 336 14.15 -0.30 -7.96
N GLY A 337 14.83 0.41 -8.84
CA GLY A 337 14.53 0.47 -10.28
C GLY A 337 13.36 1.36 -10.68
N TYR A 338 12.55 1.85 -9.73
CA TYR A 338 11.52 2.84 -10.05
C TYR A 338 12.15 4.17 -10.42
N LYS A 339 11.58 4.82 -11.44
CA LYS A 339 11.86 6.23 -11.71
C LYS A 339 11.11 7.08 -10.69
N LEU A 340 11.84 7.67 -9.75
CA LEU A 340 11.27 8.56 -8.76
C LEU A 340 11.08 9.96 -9.34
N VAL A 341 9.85 10.47 -9.28
CA VAL A 341 9.49 11.82 -9.75
C VAL A 341 8.95 12.64 -8.57
N PRO A 342 9.79 13.47 -7.93
CA PRO A 342 9.33 14.42 -6.94
C PRO A 342 8.53 15.55 -7.62
N ILE A 343 7.43 15.96 -7.00
CA ILE A 343 6.64 17.12 -7.42
C ILE A 343 6.40 18.01 -6.20
N ASP A 344 6.83 19.26 -6.29
CA ASP A 344 6.54 20.26 -5.25
C ASP A 344 5.03 20.56 -5.21
N VAL A 345 4.42 20.33 -4.04
CA VAL A 345 2.99 20.58 -3.79
C VAL A 345 2.75 21.76 -2.84
N ASP A 346 3.81 22.51 -2.51
CA ASP A 346 3.77 23.77 -1.76
C ASP A 346 4.24 24.99 -2.59
N GLU A 347 4.36 24.84 -3.91
CA GLU A 347 4.75 25.96 -4.77
C GLU A 347 3.81 27.16 -4.58
N ALA A 348 4.37 28.38 -4.46
CA ALA A 348 3.60 29.59 -4.25
C ALA A 348 2.59 29.82 -5.39
N GLY A 349 1.31 29.99 -5.04
CA GLY A 349 0.21 30.08 -6.02
C GLY A 349 -0.32 28.73 -6.51
N SER A 350 0.24 27.60 -6.04
CA SER A 350 -0.23 26.24 -6.29
C SER A 350 -0.01 25.34 -5.06
N THR A 351 -0.19 25.89 -3.85
CA THR A 351 0.00 25.19 -2.58
C THR A 351 -1.13 24.19 -2.31
N LEU A 352 -1.10 23.04 -2.98
CA LEU A 352 -2.12 22.00 -2.87
C LEU A 352 -2.21 21.43 -1.45
N ILE A 353 -1.07 21.28 -0.76
CA ILE A 353 -1.04 20.73 0.60
C ILE A 353 -1.80 21.58 1.63
N SER A 354 -2.00 22.87 1.35
CA SER A 354 -2.85 23.71 2.19
C SER A 354 -4.31 23.30 2.20
N GLN A 355 -4.73 22.41 1.29
CA GLN A 355 -6.07 21.83 1.20
C GLN A 355 -6.13 20.38 1.70
N SER A 356 -5.15 19.96 2.51
CA SER A 356 -5.06 18.61 3.10
C SER A 356 -4.95 17.46 2.09
N GLY A 357 -4.40 17.71 0.90
CA GLY A 357 -4.14 16.66 -0.09
C GLY A 357 -2.88 16.91 -0.91
N ALA A 358 -2.41 15.87 -1.60
CA ALA A 358 -1.23 15.94 -2.47
C ALA A 358 -1.39 15.07 -3.73
N ILE A 359 -0.32 14.46 -4.22
CA ILE A 359 -0.28 13.77 -5.53
C ILE A 359 -1.26 12.60 -5.59
N HIS A 360 -1.30 11.76 -4.56
CA HIS A 360 -2.19 10.59 -4.54
C HIS A 360 -3.66 11.00 -4.51
N CYS A 361 -4.02 12.09 -3.82
CA CYS A 361 -5.40 12.59 -3.71
C CYS A 361 -5.98 13.10 -5.05
N ILE A 362 -5.14 13.55 -5.98
CA ILE A 362 -5.58 14.10 -7.27
C ILE A 362 -5.35 13.15 -8.45
N THR A 363 -5.00 11.89 -8.17
CA THR A 363 -4.74 10.86 -9.17
C THR A 363 -5.45 9.57 -8.83
N HIS A 364 -5.92 8.84 -9.85
CA HIS A 364 -6.45 7.50 -9.67
C HIS A 364 -6.13 6.61 -10.87
N ALA A 365 -5.67 5.39 -10.62
CA ALA A 365 -5.30 4.47 -11.70
C ALA A 365 -6.45 3.56 -12.13
N VAL A 366 -6.46 3.16 -13.40
CA VAL A 366 -7.20 1.99 -13.89
C VAL A 366 -6.22 0.97 -14.41
N HIS A 367 -6.32 -0.25 -13.89
CA HIS A 367 -5.40 -1.33 -14.18
C HIS A 367 -5.56 -1.87 -15.60
N THR A 368 -4.57 -2.61 -16.09
CA THR A 368 -4.61 -3.19 -17.44
C THR A 368 -5.75 -4.19 -17.62
N ASN A 369 -6.39 -4.18 -18.80
CA ASN A 369 -7.38 -5.20 -19.18
C ASN A 369 -6.73 -6.52 -19.64
N ASP A 370 -5.41 -6.69 -19.52
CA ASP A 370 -4.73 -7.96 -19.81
C ASP A 370 -3.69 -8.25 -18.72
N PRO A 371 -4.08 -8.56 -17.47
CA PRO A 371 -3.13 -8.69 -16.37
C PRO A 371 -2.33 -10.00 -16.44
N LEU A 372 -1.00 -9.89 -16.31
CA LEU A 372 -0.13 -11.02 -15.99
C LEU A 372 0.32 -10.88 -14.54
N LEU A 373 -0.28 -11.62 -13.63
CA LEU A 373 0.05 -11.51 -12.21
C LEU A 373 1.30 -12.35 -11.91
N ILE A 374 2.31 -11.75 -11.30
CA ILE A 374 3.44 -12.45 -10.65
C ILE A 374 3.53 -11.94 -9.21
N SER A 375 3.35 -12.81 -8.23
CA SER A 375 3.54 -12.47 -6.81
C SER A 375 4.53 -13.42 -6.15
N HIS A 376 5.46 -12.83 -5.42
CA HIS A 376 6.63 -13.53 -4.89
C HIS A 376 7.13 -12.83 -3.63
N GLN A 377 7.23 -13.59 -2.54
CA GLN A 377 7.92 -13.14 -1.35
C GLN A 377 9.43 -13.32 -1.51
N GLN A 378 10.19 -12.24 -1.30
CA GLN A 378 11.65 -12.29 -1.38
C GLN A 378 12.24 -13.35 -0.44
N ILE A 379 13.20 -14.13 -0.94
CA ILE A 379 13.95 -15.12 -0.16
C ILE A 379 14.76 -14.40 0.93
N LYS A 380 14.77 -14.96 2.15
CA LYS A 380 15.62 -14.46 3.25
C LYS A 380 17.08 -14.84 3.02
N ASN A 381 18.00 -14.30 3.83
CA ASN A 381 19.39 -14.76 3.77
C ASN A 381 19.47 -16.27 4.01
N SER A 382 20.29 -16.95 3.22
CA SER A 382 20.38 -18.41 3.17
C SER A 382 21.75 -18.90 3.62
N CYS A 383 21.85 -20.19 3.94
CA CYS A 383 23.08 -20.79 4.42
C CYS A 383 24.03 -21.12 3.27
N ASP A 384 25.32 -21.16 3.55
CA ASP A 384 26.38 -21.52 2.61
C ASP A 384 26.36 -23.00 2.22
N PHE A 385 25.81 -23.87 3.07
CA PHE A 385 25.63 -25.29 2.80
C PHE A 385 24.27 -25.65 2.17
N ASP A 386 23.39 -24.68 1.92
CA ASP A 386 22.13 -24.97 1.21
C ASP A 386 22.45 -25.43 -0.22
N PRO A 387 21.97 -26.61 -0.66
CA PRO A 387 22.34 -27.18 -1.96
C PRO A 387 21.78 -26.37 -3.14
N SER A 388 20.75 -25.57 -2.89
CA SER A 388 20.14 -24.65 -3.85
C SER A 388 19.15 -23.71 -3.16
N TYR A 389 18.67 -22.69 -3.88
CA TYR A 389 17.72 -21.72 -3.36
C TYR A 389 16.42 -21.74 -4.20
N SER A 390 15.33 -22.13 -3.55
CA SER A 390 14.01 -22.25 -4.18
C SER A 390 13.33 -20.89 -4.25
N VAL A 391 13.03 -20.45 -5.47
CA VAL A 391 12.26 -19.23 -5.77
C VAL A 391 10.86 -19.66 -6.14
N LYS A 392 9.87 -19.28 -5.33
CA LYS A 392 8.46 -19.63 -5.53
C LYS A 392 7.64 -18.40 -5.86
N ALA A 393 6.77 -18.48 -6.87
CA ALA A 393 5.88 -17.39 -7.23
C ALA A 393 4.51 -17.88 -7.63
N LYS A 394 3.46 -17.13 -7.28
CA LYS A 394 2.14 -17.27 -7.88
C LYS A 394 2.14 -16.55 -9.22
N ILE A 395 1.91 -17.28 -10.32
CA ILE A 395 1.95 -16.72 -11.67
C ILE A 395 0.65 -17.04 -12.41
N MET A 396 -0.10 -16.03 -12.83
CA MET A 396 -1.41 -16.21 -13.45
C MET A 396 -1.65 -15.29 -14.65
N HIS A 397 -2.30 -15.84 -15.66
CA HIS A 397 -2.83 -15.12 -16.81
C HIS A 397 -4.03 -15.89 -17.37
N ARG A 398 -5.03 -15.21 -17.94
CA ARG A 398 -6.27 -15.86 -18.42
C ARG A 398 -6.04 -16.91 -19.51
N THR A 399 -5.00 -16.74 -20.32
CA THR A 399 -4.61 -17.68 -21.40
C THR A 399 -3.64 -18.77 -20.91
N GLY A 400 -3.33 -18.81 -19.62
CA GLY A 400 -2.27 -19.66 -19.06
C GLY A 400 -0.87 -19.08 -19.27
N ILE A 401 0.10 -19.74 -18.65
CA ILE A 401 1.52 -19.35 -18.70
C ILE A 401 2.25 -20.28 -19.67
N ASN A 402 2.93 -19.70 -20.65
CA ASN A 402 3.75 -20.42 -21.63
C ASN A 402 5.15 -20.68 -21.08
N THR A 403 5.80 -19.65 -20.52
CA THR A 403 7.11 -19.78 -19.87
C THR A 403 7.19 -18.93 -18.63
N ALA A 404 7.93 -19.41 -17.63
CA ALA A 404 8.31 -18.65 -16.45
C ALA A 404 9.77 -18.94 -16.12
N LYS A 405 10.52 -17.92 -15.71
CA LYS A 405 11.96 -17.99 -15.47
C LYS A 405 12.36 -17.15 -14.28
N VAL A 406 13.39 -17.60 -13.57
CA VAL A 406 14.15 -16.75 -12.66
C VAL A 406 15.43 -16.33 -13.35
N TYR A 407 15.66 -15.03 -13.38
CA TYR A 407 16.94 -14.46 -13.77
C TYR A 407 17.72 -14.13 -12.50
N TRP A 408 18.96 -14.60 -12.38
CA TRP A 408 19.79 -14.37 -11.19
C TRP A 408 21.25 -14.10 -11.52
N THR A 409 21.94 -13.38 -10.62
CA THR A 409 23.38 -13.12 -10.72
C THR A 409 23.99 -12.85 -9.35
N ILE A 410 25.31 -13.03 -9.23
CA ILE A 410 26.11 -12.58 -8.08
C ILE A 410 26.88 -11.28 -8.36
N ASP A 411 26.89 -10.84 -9.62
CA ASP A 411 27.51 -9.59 -10.06
C ASP A 411 26.66 -8.98 -11.17
N THR A 412 26.06 -7.83 -10.87
CA THR A 412 25.14 -7.15 -11.78
C THR A 412 25.83 -6.55 -13.00
N LEU A 413 27.16 -6.51 -13.03
CA LEU A 413 27.94 -6.10 -14.20
C LEU A 413 28.12 -7.25 -15.21
N LEU A 414 27.94 -8.51 -14.80
CA LEU A 414 28.14 -9.70 -15.64
C LEU A 414 26.85 -10.21 -16.32
N GLY A 415 25.73 -9.50 -16.18
CA GLY A 415 24.42 -9.94 -16.66
C GLY A 415 23.78 -11.00 -15.75
N PHE A 416 22.65 -11.57 -16.21
CA PHE A 416 21.87 -12.54 -15.44
C PHE A 416 21.88 -13.91 -16.11
N ASN A 417 22.13 -14.95 -15.30
CA ASN A 417 21.82 -16.34 -15.65
C ASN A 417 20.30 -16.56 -15.59
N GLN A 418 19.78 -17.53 -16.34
CA GLN A 418 18.37 -17.90 -16.29
C GLN A 418 18.20 -19.36 -15.86
N VAL A 419 17.20 -19.62 -15.02
CA VAL A 419 16.72 -20.97 -14.70
C VAL A 419 15.21 -21.03 -14.96
N PRO A 420 14.70 -22.13 -15.53
CA PRO A 420 13.26 -22.27 -15.76
C PRO A 420 12.52 -22.39 -14.42
N MET A 421 11.28 -21.90 -14.40
CA MET A 421 10.32 -22.20 -13.35
C MET A 421 9.27 -23.19 -13.88
N THR A 422 8.91 -24.19 -13.08
CA THR A 422 7.87 -25.17 -13.41
C THR A 422 6.68 -25.02 -12.49
N LEU A 423 5.48 -25.31 -12.98
CA LEU A 423 4.27 -25.33 -12.16
C LEU A 423 4.36 -26.48 -11.15
N THR A 424 4.50 -26.15 -9.87
CA THR A 424 4.63 -27.13 -8.78
C THR A 424 3.35 -27.32 -8.00
N ASN A 425 2.42 -26.36 -8.02
CA ASN A 425 1.09 -26.51 -7.42
C ASN A 425 0.03 -25.83 -8.29
N ALA A 426 -0.78 -26.64 -8.98
CA ALA A 426 -1.84 -26.16 -9.86
C ALA A 426 -3.03 -25.53 -9.11
N LEU A 427 -3.25 -25.86 -7.82
CA LEU A 427 -4.35 -25.30 -7.04
C LEU A 427 -4.08 -23.85 -6.61
N THR A 428 -2.81 -23.51 -6.44
CA THR A 428 -2.35 -22.18 -6.00
C THR A 428 -1.62 -21.41 -7.09
N ASP A 429 -1.54 -21.95 -8.31
CA ASP A 429 -0.78 -21.38 -9.43
C ASP A 429 0.69 -21.11 -9.06
N GLU A 430 1.29 -21.97 -8.21
CA GLU A 430 2.66 -21.82 -7.74
C GLU A 430 3.65 -22.41 -8.74
N TYR A 431 4.56 -21.56 -9.21
CA TYR A 431 5.71 -21.93 -10.01
C TYR A 431 6.97 -21.87 -9.16
N THR A 432 7.86 -22.83 -9.36
CA THR A 432 9.14 -22.91 -8.64
C THR A 432 10.31 -22.98 -9.61
N GLY A 433 11.31 -22.12 -9.41
CA GLY A 433 12.63 -22.22 -10.02
C GLY A 433 13.71 -22.37 -8.96
N THR A 434 14.86 -22.91 -9.35
CA THR A 434 15.93 -23.25 -8.40
C THR A 434 17.24 -22.59 -8.81
N ILE A 435 17.72 -21.67 -7.97
CA ILE A 435 19.04 -21.05 -8.15
C ILE A 435 20.10 -22.02 -7.57
N PRO A 436 21.17 -22.38 -8.32
CA PRO A 436 22.25 -23.23 -7.81
C PRO A 436 22.98 -22.61 -6.61
N GLN A 437 23.52 -23.46 -5.73
CA GLN A 437 24.33 -23.05 -4.57
C GLN A 437 25.39 -22.01 -4.95
N GLN A 438 25.57 -21.00 -4.09
CA GLN A 438 26.58 -19.96 -4.24
C GLN A 438 27.53 -19.96 -3.04
N ALA A 439 28.75 -19.49 -3.26
CA ALA A 439 29.76 -19.41 -2.21
C ALA A 439 29.36 -18.44 -1.08
N LEU A 440 29.86 -18.73 0.13
CA LEU A 440 29.74 -17.86 1.29
C LEU A 440 30.11 -16.41 0.99
N GLY A 441 29.33 -15.47 1.52
CA GLY A 441 29.56 -14.02 1.38
C GLY A 441 29.05 -13.42 0.07
N LYS A 442 28.58 -14.23 -0.89
CA LYS A 442 27.96 -13.73 -2.11
C LYS A 442 26.57 -13.17 -1.82
N THR A 443 26.25 -12.06 -2.51
CA THR A 443 24.89 -11.52 -2.59
C THR A 443 24.30 -11.94 -3.92
N ILE A 444 23.15 -12.59 -3.89
CA ILE A 444 22.41 -12.98 -5.10
C ILE A 444 21.38 -11.89 -5.38
N TYR A 445 21.35 -11.44 -6.63
CA TYR A 445 20.36 -10.54 -7.18
C TYR A 445 19.49 -11.32 -8.15
N TYR A 446 18.17 -11.22 -8.04
CA TYR A 446 17.29 -11.96 -8.93
C TYR A 446 15.94 -11.27 -9.17
N TYR A 447 15.29 -11.66 -10.26
CA TYR A 447 13.91 -11.27 -10.58
C TYR A 447 13.22 -12.42 -11.33
N ILE A 448 11.90 -12.35 -11.42
CA ILE A 448 11.08 -13.33 -12.12
C ILE A 448 10.53 -12.68 -13.40
N GLU A 449 10.49 -13.44 -14.47
CA GLU A 449 9.80 -13.10 -15.72
C GLU A 449 8.86 -14.23 -16.10
N ALA A 450 7.69 -13.89 -16.62
CA ALA A 450 6.79 -14.85 -17.20
C ALA A 450 6.17 -14.32 -18.48
N SER A 451 5.95 -15.24 -19.42
CA SER A 451 5.22 -14.99 -20.66
C SER A 451 3.98 -15.86 -20.69
N ALA A 452 2.83 -15.23 -20.89
CA ALA A 452 1.55 -15.89 -21.10
C ALA A 452 1.46 -16.51 -22.50
N THR A 453 0.52 -17.44 -22.69
CA THR A 453 0.21 -18.04 -24.01
C THR A 453 -0.25 -16.99 -25.04
N SER A 454 -0.77 -15.84 -24.59
CA SER A 454 -1.11 -14.71 -25.45
C SER A 454 0.12 -13.97 -26.01
N GLY A 455 1.32 -14.26 -25.51
CA GLY A 455 2.55 -13.51 -25.80
C GLY A 455 2.82 -12.35 -24.84
N LYS A 456 1.87 -11.99 -23.96
CA LYS A 456 2.10 -10.98 -22.93
C LYS A 456 3.23 -11.43 -22.00
N THR A 457 4.18 -10.53 -21.74
CA THR A 457 5.31 -10.79 -20.84
C THR A 457 5.34 -9.75 -19.73
N MET A 458 5.65 -10.17 -18.51
CA MET A 458 5.83 -9.27 -17.37
C MET A 458 6.96 -9.77 -16.48
N GLN A 459 7.53 -8.85 -15.71
CA GLN A 459 8.58 -9.11 -14.72
C GLN A 459 8.11 -8.73 -13.32
N ARG A 460 8.67 -9.38 -12.29
CA ARG A 460 8.52 -9.02 -10.88
C ARG A 460 9.92 -8.82 -10.25
N PRO A 461 10.23 -7.62 -9.73
CA PRO A 461 9.42 -6.39 -9.81
C PRO A 461 9.25 -5.89 -11.26
N ILE A 462 8.23 -5.05 -11.51
CA ILE A 462 7.95 -4.51 -12.86
C ILE A 462 9.10 -3.68 -13.44
N THR A 463 10.00 -3.20 -12.57
CA THR A 463 11.19 -2.41 -12.88
C THR A 463 12.44 -3.25 -13.16
N ALA A 464 12.32 -4.58 -13.21
CA ALA A 464 13.43 -5.45 -13.57
C ALA A 464 14.01 -5.10 -14.96
N PRO A 465 15.33 -5.30 -15.18
CA PRO A 465 16.33 -5.85 -14.25
C PRO A 465 16.91 -4.82 -13.26
N LEU A 466 16.52 -3.54 -13.35
CA LEU A 466 17.02 -2.49 -12.45
C LEU A 466 16.50 -2.71 -11.03
N GLY A 467 15.19 -2.93 -10.90
CA GLY A 467 14.58 -3.43 -9.68
C GLY A 467 14.80 -4.93 -9.56
N ARG A 468 15.19 -5.39 -8.38
CA ARG A 468 15.51 -6.80 -8.13
C ARG A 468 15.43 -7.14 -6.67
N ASN A 469 15.10 -8.39 -6.41
CA ASN A 469 15.17 -8.99 -5.08
C ASN A 469 16.62 -9.35 -4.76
N THR A 470 16.95 -9.38 -3.46
CA THR A 470 18.29 -9.76 -3.01
C THR A 470 18.27 -10.64 -1.77
N PHE A 471 19.23 -11.55 -1.68
CA PHE A 471 19.56 -12.25 -0.44
C PHE A 471 21.05 -12.55 -0.38
N LYS A 472 21.57 -12.71 0.84
CA LYS A 472 22.98 -13.02 1.08
C LYS A 472 23.16 -14.46 1.50
N ILE A 473 24.26 -15.05 1.05
CA ILE A 473 24.76 -16.33 1.58
C ILE A 473 25.59 -16.03 2.81
N VAL A 474 25.08 -16.45 3.96
CA VAL A 474 25.68 -16.19 5.27
C VAL A 474 26.27 -17.47 5.84
N LEU A 475 27.26 -17.31 6.72
CA LEU A 475 27.79 -18.42 7.50
C LEU A 475 26.70 -18.75 8.52
N CYS A 476 25.98 -19.84 8.25
CA CYS A 476 25.10 -20.36 9.27
C CYS A 476 25.99 -21.05 10.31
N PRO A 477 25.72 -20.86 11.62
CA PRO A 477 26.38 -21.68 12.61
C PRO A 477 26.16 -23.12 12.21
N THR A 478 27.25 -23.89 12.10
CA THR A 478 27.13 -25.35 12.07
C THR A 478 26.32 -25.70 13.29
N SER A 479 25.11 -26.18 13.09
CA SER A 479 24.24 -26.54 14.20
C SER A 479 25.05 -27.46 15.13
N SER A 480 25.47 -26.97 16.30
CA SER A 480 25.29 -27.80 17.48
C SER A 480 23.84 -28.24 17.39
N VAL A 481 23.65 -29.56 17.40
CA VAL A 481 22.35 -30.24 17.39
C VAL A 481 21.33 -29.31 18.05
N LYS A 482 20.30 -28.88 17.31
CA LYS A 482 19.10 -28.36 17.97
C LYS A 482 18.63 -29.51 18.85
N GLU A 483 19.07 -29.55 20.09
CA GLU A 483 18.35 -30.26 21.11
C GLU A 483 16.96 -29.65 21.05
N ASN A 484 15.99 -30.51 20.73
CA ASN A 484 14.59 -30.16 20.81
C ASN A 484 14.29 -29.97 22.29
N ASN A 485 14.69 -28.82 22.84
CA ASN A 485 14.66 -28.50 24.26
C ASN A 485 13.24 -28.46 24.80
N GLY A 486 12.22 -28.57 23.93
CA GLY A 486 10.82 -28.62 24.34
C GLY A 486 10.32 -27.33 24.95
N PHE A 487 11.02 -26.21 24.76
CA PHE A 487 10.56 -24.88 25.14
C PHE A 487 11.07 -23.79 24.19
N GLU A 488 10.37 -22.66 24.17
CA GLU A 488 10.73 -21.45 23.42
C GLU A 488 10.45 -20.19 24.26
N PHE A 489 11.25 -19.14 24.04
CA PHE A 489 10.98 -17.80 24.60
C PHE A 489 10.15 -16.98 23.61
N LYS A 490 9.21 -16.20 24.15
CA LYS A 490 8.50 -15.13 23.41
C LYS A 490 9.16 -13.78 23.74
N ALA A 491 8.81 -12.74 22.98
CA ALA A 491 9.35 -11.40 23.21
C ALA A 491 9.02 -10.89 24.62
N ALA A 492 10.03 -10.41 25.34
CA ALA A 492 9.85 -9.81 26.65
C ALA A 492 9.07 -8.49 26.54
N TYR A 493 8.16 -8.23 27.50
CA TYR A 493 7.38 -7.00 27.54
C TYR A 493 7.17 -6.47 28.97
N PRO A 494 7.21 -5.14 29.17
CA PRO A 494 7.66 -4.13 28.22
C PRO A 494 9.18 -4.25 27.93
N ASN A 495 9.58 -3.92 26.70
CA ASN A 495 10.98 -3.80 26.28
C ASN A 495 11.11 -2.65 25.26
N PRO A 496 11.77 -1.51 25.58
CA PRO A 496 12.58 -1.26 26.76
C PRO A 496 11.82 -1.27 28.09
N ALA A 497 12.50 -1.72 29.15
CA ALA A 497 11.94 -1.89 30.49
C ALA A 497 12.52 -0.87 31.48
N SER A 498 11.69 -0.32 32.38
CA SER A 498 12.11 0.57 33.48
C SER A 498 11.66 0.09 34.86
N ALA A 499 10.88 -0.98 34.94
CA ALA A 499 10.32 -1.57 36.16
C ALA A 499 10.15 -3.08 35.96
N ILE A 500 9.02 -3.68 36.35
CA ILE A 500 8.77 -5.11 36.11
C ILE A 500 8.64 -5.43 34.61
N THR A 501 9.31 -6.49 34.17
CA THR A 501 9.24 -7.04 32.82
C THR A 501 8.91 -8.51 32.86
N CYS A 502 8.07 -8.94 31.94
CA CYS A 502 7.69 -10.33 31.73
C CYS A 502 8.51 -10.92 30.59
N ILE A 503 9.10 -12.09 30.82
CA ILE A 503 9.67 -12.99 29.81
C ILE A 503 8.71 -14.18 29.68
N PRO A 504 7.84 -14.20 28.66
CA PRO A 504 6.96 -15.32 28.45
C PRO A 504 7.74 -16.45 27.79
N LEU A 505 7.47 -17.68 28.22
CA LEU A 505 7.99 -18.89 27.60
C LEU A 505 6.86 -19.91 27.41
N SER A 506 6.98 -20.76 26.41
CA SER A 506 6.08 -21.89 26.19
C SER A 506 6.89 -23.18 26.27
N SER A 507 6.32 -24.23 26.85
CA SER A 507 6.93 -25.56 26.86
C SER A 507 5.96 -26.64 26.42
N ASN A 508 6.45 -27.62 25.66
CA ASN A 508 5.66 -28.72 25.12
C ASN A 508 5.59 -29.94 26.06
N LYS A 509 6.33 -29.93 27.18
CA LYS A 509 6.35 -30.99 28.20
C LYS A 509 6.71 -30.41 29.56
N THR A 510 6.39 -31.11 30.63
CA THR A 510 6.88 -30.74 31.96
C THR A 510 8.39 -31.00 32.05
N GLN A 511 9.17 -30.00 32.46
CA GLN A 511 10.63 -30.09 32.55
C GLN A 511 11.23 -29.00 33.45
N ALA A 512 12.42 -29.28 34.00
CA ALA A 512 13.22 -28.30 34.72
C ALA A 512 13.91 -27.35 33.74
N ILE A 513 13.81 -26.05 33.98
CA ILE A 513 14.51 -25.02 33.22
C ILE A 513 15.24 -24.04 34.14
N LYS A 514 16.26 -23.39 33.57
CA LYS A 514 16.97 -22.29 34.19
C LYS A 514 17.00 -21.10 33.24
N VAL A 515 16.49 -19.96 33.67
CA VAL A 515 16.50 -18.69 32.94
C VAL A 515 17.56 -17.80 33.58
N SER A 516 18.60 -17.52 32.81
CA SER A 516 19.75 -16.70 33.22
C SER A 516 19.78 -15.41 32.40
N LEU A 517 20.13 -14.30 33.04
CA LEU A 517 20.31 -13.00 32.43
C LEU A 517 21.80 -12.75 32.19
N TYR A 518 22.18 -12.38 30.97
CA TYR A 518 23.56 -12.07 30.60
C TYR A 518 23.72 -10.62 30.14
N SER A 519 24.89 -10.04 30.41
CA SER A 519 25.27 -8.74 29.86
C SER A 519 25.67 -8.86 28.38
N MET A 520 25.78 -7.73 27.66
CA MET A 520 26.31 -7.72 26.28
C MET A 520 27.71 -8.32 26.15
N MET A 521 28.47 -8.40 27.25
CA MET A 521 29.81 -8.99 27.27
C MET A 521 29.79 -10.49 27.60
N GLY A 522 28.61 -11.10 27.68
CA GLY A 522 28.43 -12.53 28.00
C GLY A 522 28.64 -12.88 29.46
N GLN A 523 28.70 -11.89 30.36
CA GLN A 523 28.84 -12.14 31.79
C GLN A 523 27.47 -12.46 32.38
N LEU A 524 27.39 -13.51 33.21
CA LEU A 524 26.18 -13.84 33.96
C LEU A 524 25.86 -12.72 34.94
N VAL A 525 24.69 -12.10 34.80
CA VAL A 525 24.19 -11.01 35.64
C VAL A 525 23.31 -11.56 36.76
N ASP A 526 22.39 -12.46 36.43
CA ASP A 526 21.44 -13.02 37.39
C ASP A 526 20.84 -14.35 36.89
N VAL A 527 20.23 -15.12 37.80
CA VAL A 527 19.38 -16.27 37.47
C VAL A 527 17.94 -15.89 37.85
N ILE A 528 17.14 -15.57 36.84
CA ILE A 528 15.77 -15.05 37.02
C ILE A 528 14.81 -16.17 37.44
N TYR A 529 15.06 -17.40 36.99
CA TYR A 529 14.25 -18.55 37.33
C TYR A 529 15.08 -19.83 37.29
N ASP A 530 14.90 -20.71 38.26
CA ASP A 530 15.51 -22.04 38.32
C ASP A 530 14.47 -22.99 38.95
N GLY A 531 13.87 -23.85 38.13
CA GLY A 531 12.76 -24.69 38.59
C GLY A 531 12.01 -25.43 37.48
N GLU A 532 11.00 -26.20 37.88
CA GLU A 532 10.18 -26.99 36.98
C GLU A 532 9.00 -26.18 36.40
N ILE A 533 8.84 -26.27 35.08
CA ILE A 533 7.69 -25.72 34.35
C ILE A 533 6.83 -26.87 33.82
N ASN A 534 5.51 -26.68 33.85
CA ASN A 534 4.56 -27.59 33.23
C ASN A 534 4.44 -27.34 31.73
N GLN A 535 3.90 -28.31 31.00
CA GLN A 535 3.46 -28.11 29.62
C GLN A 535 2.47 -26.93 29.54
N GLY A 536 2.72 -26.01 28.60
CA GLY A 536 1.92 -24.79 28.38
C GLY A 536 2.74 -23.51 28.50
N ASP A 537 2.04 -22.39 28.60
CA ASP A 537 2.64 -21.06 28.74
C ASP A 537 3.01 -20.77 30.21
N LYS A 538 4.17 -20.16 30.41
CA LYS A 538 4.66 -19.68 31.71
C LYS A 538 5.24 -18.29 31.57
N ASN A 539 4.97 -17.43 32.55
CA ASN A 539 5.57 -16.10 32.64
C ASN A 539 6.64 -16.11 33.73
N VAL A 540 7.83 -15.64 33.37
CA VAL A 540 8.94 -15.35 34.28
C VAL A 540 9.09 -13.84 34.38
N PHE A 541 9.22 -13.30 35.58
CA PHE A 541 9.27 -11.86 35.80
C PHE A 541 10.62 -11.43 36.33
N LEU A 542 11.11 -10.28 35.88
CA LEU A 542 12.30 -9.60 36.41
C LEU A 542 11.98 -8.13 36.70
N PHE A 543 12.71 -7.55 37.65
CA PHE A 543 12.58 -6.14 38.04
C PHE A 543 13.74 -5.36 37.42
N ALA A 544 13.50 -4.70 36.28
CA ALA A 544 14.53 -4.06 35.46
C ALA A 544 15.24 -2.89 36.16
N ASP A 545 14.58 -2.27 37.15
CA ASP A 545 15.12 -1.22 38.00
C ASP A 545 16.30 -1.68 38.89
N LYS A 546 16.50 -3.00 39.02
CA LYS A 546 17.64 -3.59 39.76
C LYS A 546 18.92 -3.70 38.93
N TYR A 547 18.87 -3.47 37.62
CA TYR A 547 20.00 -3.62 36.72
C TYR A 547 20.41 -2.28 36.12
N ALA A 548 21.68 -2.16 35.71
CA ALA A 548 22.15 -0.97 35.01
C ALA A 548 21.39 -0.78 33.68
N LYS A 549 21.28 0.45 33.19
CA LYS A 549 20.68 0.70 31.87
C LYS A 549 21.56 0.08 30.79
N GLY A 550 21.02 -0.84 30.01
CA GLY A 550 21.76 -1.55 28.97
C GLY A 550 20.93 -2.62 28.25
N VAL A 551 21.58 -3.32 27.33
CA VAL A 551 21.01 -4.48 26.64
C VAL A 551 21.44 -5.75 27.36
N TYR A 552 20.49 -6.65 27.56
CA TYR A 552 20.68 -7.94 28.23
C TYR A 552 20.15 -9.06 27.35
N PHE A 553 20.70 -10.26 27.54
CA PHE A 553 20.39 -11.47 26.78
C PHE A 553 19.91 -12.59 27.69
#